data_AF-A0A973I3J7-F1
#
_entry.id   AF-A0A973I3J7-F1
#
_cell.length_a   1.000
_cell.length_b   1.000
_cell.length_c   1.000
_cell.angle_alpha   90.00
_cell.angle_beta   90.00
_cell.angle_gamma   90.00
#
_symmetry.space_group_name_H-M   'P 1'
#
loop_
_entity.id
_entity.type
_entity.pdbx_description
1 polymer ?
#
loop_
_entity_poly.entity_id
_entity_poly.type
_entity_poly.pdbx_seq_one_letter_code
_entity_poly.pdbx_strand_id
1 'polypeptide(L)'
;MPKYESIAEAPFSVRKRYFQIKYSKYFMSVTRFYSRVSLTIKERKKNRVLTDTLKTLKKEIIRARNTDNECVQVLMNLGLFFLIAEKDIQTVKIDALTHHDEWKRLLSLRIILLTIYEWDMSKASSKNLKELLIQSSVEEKLQKELFKSLRLLRKSRDKAATQLHFERNNIIAHRNSDALLQLNTIQHLNTKLVFNVVTDFYESSAIFMQVLPKVLLQAGSLEGLFSYLLKSKET
;
A
#
# COMPACT_ATOMS: atom_id res chain seq x y z
N MET A 1 -36.37 -30.82 26.70
CA MET A 1 -37.02 -31.30 25.45
C MET A 1 -36.75 -30.31 24.34
N PRO A 2 -36.34 -30.74 23.14
CA PRO A 2 -36.29 -29.85 21.99
C PRO A 2 -37.69 -29.29 21.72
N LYS A 3 -37.79 -27.97 21.49
CA LYS A 3 -39.08 -27.26 21.35
C LYS A 3 -39.82 -27.55 20.03
N TYR A 4 -39.15 -28.22 19.08
CA TYR A 4 -39.66 -28.60 17.77
C TYR A 4 -39.02 -29.94 17.35
N GLU A 5 -39.77 -30.84 16.73
CA GLU A 5 -39.26 -32.14 16.23
C GLU A 5 -38.61 -31.99 14.85
N SER A 6 -39.07 -31.03 14.05
CA SER A 6 -38.50 -30.68 12.76
C SER A 6 -38.27 -29.17 12.61
N ILE A 7 -37.21 -28.79 11.87
CA ILE A 7 -36.95 -27.40 11.48
C ILE A 7 -38.12 -26.83 10.65
N ALA A 8 -38.88 -27.68 9.95
CA ALA A 8 -40.04 -27.26 9.17
C ALA A 8 -41.18 -26.70 10.03
N GLU A 9 -41.31 -27.16 11.28
CA GLU A 9 -42.34 -26.76 12.25
C GLU A 9 -41.97 -25.48 13.01
N ALA A 10 -40.70 -25.07 12.96
CA ALA A 10 -40.24 -23.88 13.63
C ALA A 10 -40.75 -22.60 12.94
N PRO A 11 -40.99 -21.52 13.70
CA PRO A 11 -41.34 -20.21 13.15
C PRO A 11 -40.34 -19.76 12.06
N PHE A 12 -40.83 -19.02 11.06
CA PHE A 12 -40.02 -18.59 9.92
C PHE A 12 -38.72 -17.86 10.33
N SER A 13 -38.77 -17.06 11.40
CA SER A 13 -37.60 -16.36 11.95
C SER A 13 -36.51 -17.32 12.45
N VAL A 14 -36.90 -18.43 13.08
CA VAL A 14 -35.99 -19.46 13.57
C VAL A 14 -35.40 -20.25 12.40
N ARG A 15 -36.23 -20.63 11.42
CA ARG A 15 -35.77 -21.25 10.16
C ARG A 15 -34.75 -20.38 9.45
N LYS A 16 -35.08 -19.10 9.21
CA LYS A 16 -34.19 -18.13 8.56
C LYS A 16 -32.84 -18.02 9.27
N ARG A 17 -32.83 -17.87 10.60
CA ARG A 17 -31.59 -17.83 11.40
C ARG A 17 -30.79 -19.12 11.31
N TYR A 18 -31.46 -20.28 11.38
CA TYR A 18 -30.81 -21.58 11.25
C TYR A 18 -30.13 -21.74 9.88
N PHE A 19 -30.84 -21.45 8.78
CA PHE A 19 -30.28 -21.51 7.44
C PHE A 19 -29.16 -20.46 7.24
N GLN A 20 -29.31 -19.25 7.76
CA GLN A 20 -28.25 -18.24 7.73
C GLN A 20 -26.98 -18.74 8.43
N ILE A 21 -27.08 -19.31 9.63
CA ILE A 21 -25.92 -19.83 10.35
C ILE A 21 -25.34 -21.04 9.61
N LYS A 22 -26.18 -22.02 9.23
CA LYS A 22 -25.77 -23.27 8.58
C LYS A 22 -25.09 -23.06 7.24
N TYR A 23 -25.59 -22.12 6.44
CA TYR A 23 -25.09 -21.85 5.09
C TYR A 23 -24.18 -20.61 5.00
N SER A 24 -23.96 -19.88 6.10
CA SER A 24 -23.06 -18.71 6.14
C SER A 24 -21.68 -19.00 5.54
N LYS A 25 -21.06 -20.13 5.91
CA LYS A 25 -19.74 -20.51 5.43
C LYS A 25 -19.72 -20.76 3.91
N TYR A 26 -20.75 -21.41 3.39
CA TYR A 26 -20.91 -21.68 1.95
C TYR A 26 -21.18 -20.40 1.16
N PHE A 27 -22.03 -19.51 1.68
CA PHE A 27 -22.27 -18.21 1.08
C PHE A 27 -20.98 -17.38 1.04
N MET A 28 -20.20 -17.39 2.12
CA MET A 28 -18.90 -16.71 2.19
C MET A 28 -17.86 -17.30 1.23
N SER A 29 -17.82 -18.63 1.04
CA SER A 29 -16.90 -19.23 0.06
C SER A 29 -17.30 -18.91 -1.38
N VAL A 30 -18.59 -18.96 -1.70
CA VAL A 30 -19.12 -18.64 -3.03
C VAL A 30 -18.90 -17.17 -3.38
N THR A 31 -19.24 -16.27 -2.46
CA THR A 31 -18.99 -14.82 -2.64
C THR A 31 -17.51 -14.51 -2.83
N ARG A 32 -16.59 -15.16 -2.10
CA ARG A 32 -15.15 -15.03 -2.32
C ARG A 32 -14.72 -15.53 -3.69
N PHE A 33 -15.25 -16.66 -4.15
CA PHE A 33 -14.94 -17.18 -5.48
C PHE A 33 -15.35 -16.20 -6.59
N TYR A 34 -16.61 -15.73 -6.56
CA TYR A 34 -17.08 -14.72 -7.51
C TYR A 34 -16.30 -13.41 -7.44
N SER A 35 -16.03 -12.94 -6.21
CA SER A 35 -15.22 -11.74 -5.98
C SER A 35 -13.81 -11.90 -6.54
N ARG A 36 -13.17 -13.06 -6.34
CA ARG A 36 -11.84 -13.34 -6.88
C ARG A 36 -11.81 -13.21 -8.39
N VAL A 37 -12.76 -13.83 -9.10
CA VAL A 37 -12.82 -13.77 -10.57
C VAL A 37 -13.00 -12.32 -11.03
N SER A 38 -13.99 -11.62 -10.48
CA SER A 38 -14.29 -10.23 -10.83
C SER A 38 -13.12 -9.28 -10.53
N LEU A 39 -12.52 -9.38 -9.33
CA LEU A 39 -11.38 -8.58 -8.92
C LEU A 39 -10.14 -8.90 -9.76
N THR A 40 -9.87 -10.17 -10.05
CA THR A 40 -8.71 -10.55 -10.87
C THR A 40 -8.78 -9.89 -12.24
N ILE A 41 -9.95 -9.87 -12.87
CA ILE A 41 -10.12 -9.22 -14.18
C ILE A 41 -9.88 -7.71 -14.06
N LYS A 42 -10.47 -7.05 -13.06
CA LYS A 42 -10.30 -5.60 -12.85
C LYS A 42 -8.85 -5.22 -12.53
N GLU A 43 -8.21 -5.98 -11.67
CA GLU A 43 -6.86 -5.71 -11.15
C GLU A 43 -5.76 -6.05 -12.17
N ARG A 44 -6.02 -6.89 -13.19
CA ARG A 44 -5.05 -7.14 -14.28
C ARG A 44 -4.61 -5.87 -14.97
N LYS A 45 -5.54 -4.95 -15.28
CA LYS A 45 -5.22 -3.68 -15.92
C LYS A 45 -4.31 -2.83 -15.02
N LYS A 46 -4.66 -2.71 -13.73
CA LYS A 46 -3.86 -1.96 -12.74
C LYS A 46 -2.46 -2.56 -12.60
N ASN A 47 -2.35 -3.89 -12.51
CA ASN A 47 -1.07 -4.57 -12.38
C ASN A 47 -0.18 -4.42 -13.62
N ARG A 48 -0.77 -4.40 -14.81
CA ARG A 48 -0.05 -4.11 -16.06
C ARG A 48 0.49 -2.68 -16.06
N VAL A 49 -0.36 -1.69 -15.80
CA VAL A 49 0.04 -0.27 -15.70
C VAL A 49 1.17 -0.10 -14.68
N LEU A 50 1.03 -0.67 -13.49
CA LEU A 50 2.06 -0.59 -12.45
C LEU A 50 3.40 -1.20 -12.90
N THR A 51 3.36 -2.35 -13.57
CA THR A 51 4.56 -3.02 -14.08
C THR A 51 5.23 -2.21 -15.18
N ASP A 52 4.44 -1.63 -16.09
CA ASP A 52 4.94 -0.77 -17.16
C ASP A 52 5.52 0.53 -16.60
N THR A 53 4.86 1.16 -15.61
CA THR A 53 5.38 2.34 -14.90
C THR A 53 6.70 2.04 -14.20
N LEU A 54 6.82 0.91 -13.50
CA LEU A 54 8.08 0.48 -12.87
C LEU A 54 9.22 0.33 -13.89
N LYS A 55 8.95 -0.29 -15.04
CA LYS A 55 9.94 -0.45 -16.12
C LYS A 55 10.37 0.90 -16.69
N THR A 56 9.41 1.77 -16.96
CA THR A 56 9.68 3.12 -17.46
C THR A 56 10.50 3.93 -16.45
N LEU A 57 10.08 3.98 -15.18
CA LEU A 57 10.80 4.73 -14.15
C LEU A 57 12.22 4.19 -13.94
N LYS A 58 12.40 2.85 -13.95
CA LYS A 58 13.74 2.25 -13.88
C LYS A 58 14.63 2.72 -15.02
N LYS A 59 14.11 2.72 -16.25
CA LYS A 59 14.85 3.18 -17.44
C LYS A 59 15.21 4.66 -17.33
N GLU A 60 14.27 5.50 -16.90
CA GLU A 60 14.50 6.93 -16.74
C GLU A 60 15.46 7.26 -15.58
N ILE A 61 15.45 6.49 -14.48
CA ILE A 61 16.44 6.64 -13.41
C ILE A 61 17.85 6.31 -13.91
N ILE A 62 18.01 5.23 -14.67
CA ILE A 62 19.31 4.86 -15.25
C ILE A 62 19.81 5.99 -16.17
N ARG A 63 18.91 6.59 -16.96
CA ARG A 63 19.23 7.76 -17.80
C ARG A 63 19.58 8.99 -16.97
N ALA A 64 18.78 9.30 -15.95
CA ALA A 64 18.99 10.46 -15.09
C ALA A 64 20.25 10.35 -14.23
N ARG A 65 20.72 9.13 -13.92
CA ARG A 65 22.03 8.93 -13.27
C ARG A 65 23.21 9.30 -14.15
N ASN A 66 23.02 9.29 -15.47
CA ASN A 66 24.03 9.75 -16.41
C ASN A 66 23.95 11.27 -16.65
N THR A 67 23.03 11.98 -16.00
CA THR A 67 22.92 13.44 -16.03
C THR A 67 23.23 14.01 -14.65
N ASP A 68 23.86 15.18 -14.58
CA ASP A 68 24.21 15.81 -13.29
C ASP A 68 23.02 16.45 -12.55
N ASN A 69 21.78 16.15 -12.97
CA ASN A 69 20.57 16.70 -12.34
C ASN A 69 20.12 15.86 -11.15
N GLU A 70 20.63 16.19 -9.97
CA GLU A 70 20.30 15.53 -8.71
C GLU A 70 18.81 15.63 -8.36
N CYS A 71 18.16 16.76 -8.67
CA CYS A 71 16.74 16.98 -8.39
C CYS A 71 15.85 15.92 -9.05
N VAL A 72 16.02 15.70 -10.35
CA VAL A 72 15.26 14.68 -11.11
C VAL A 72 15.60 13.28 -10.61
N GLN A 73 16.87 13.00 -10.30
CA GLN A 73 17.27 11.70 -9.75
C GLN A 73 16.56 11.39 -8.43
N VAL A 74 16.51 12.35 -7.49
CA VAL A 74 15.84 12.18 -6.19
C VAL A 74 14.34 12.00 -6.36
N LEU A 75 13.70 12.81 -7.20
CA LEU A 75 12.25 12.69 -7.47
C LEU A 75 11.88 11.34 -8.11
N MET A 76 12.69 10.88 -9.06
CA MET A 76 12.50 9.57 -9.67
C MET A 76 12.73 8.45 -8.64
N ASN A 77 13.75 8.56 -7.78
CA ASN A 77 14.00 7.59 -6.71
C ASN A 77 12.82 7.48 -5.74
N LEU A 78 12.22 8.61 -5.33
CA LEU A 78 11.00 8.64 -4.54
C LEU A 78 9.85 7.89 -5.23
N GLY A 79 9.65 8.14 -6.52
CA GLY A 79 8.66 7.44 -7.33
C GLY A 79 8.89 5.93 -7.38
N LEU A 80 10.12 5.50 -7.63
CA LEU A 80 10.45 4.08 -7.71
C LEU A 80 10.26 3.38 -6.36
N PHE A 81 10.72 4.02 -5.27
CA PHE A 81 10.58 3.51 -3.92
C PHE A 81 9.10 3.32 -3.52
N PHE A 82 8.24 4.26 -3.92
CA PHE A 82 6.79 4.11 -3.74
C PHE A 82 6.21 2.94 -4.56
N LEU A 83 6.55 2.88 -5.86
CA LEU A 83 5.97 1.89 -6.77
C LEU A 83 6.37 0.45 -6.43
N ILE A 84 7.55 0.24 -5.81
CA ILE A 84 7.96 -1.07 -5.28
C ILE A 84 6.99 -1.52 -4.18
N ALA A 85 6.74 -0.66 -3.18
CA ALA A 85 5.80 -0.96 -2.10
C ALA A 85 4.38 -1.21 -2.63
N GLU A 86 3.93 -0.40 -3.59
CA GLU A 86 2.63 -0.61 -4.25
C GLU A 86 2.57 -1.95 -4.99
N LYS A 87 3.67 -2.38 -5.61
CA LYS A 87 3.75 -3.66 -6.31
C LYS A 87 3.68 -4.85 -5.35
N ASP A 88 4.33 -4.76 -4.20
CA ASP A 88 4.27 -5.79 -3.16
C ASP A 88 2.84 -5.97 -2.67
N ILE A 89 2.16 -4.87 -2.30
CA ILE A 89 0.76 -4.90 -1.86
C ILE A 89 -0.16 -5.42 -2.96
N GLN A 90 0.00 -4.91 -4.19
CA GLN A 90 -0.83 -5.30 -5.33
C GLN A 90 -0.71 -6.79 -5.67
N THR A 91 0.47 -7.39 -5.46
CA THR A 91 0.72 -8.81 -5.73
C THR A 91 -0.06 -9.73 -4.79
N VAL A 92 -0.21 -9.32 -3.53
CA VAL A 92 -0.89 -10.14 -2.50
C VAL A 92 -2.34 -9.71 -2.22
N LYS A 93 -2.78 -8.55 -2.74
CA LYS A 93 -4.11 -7.96 -2.50
C LYS A 93 -5.27 -8.92 -2.75
N ILE A 94 -5.28 -9.60 -3.89
CA ILE A 94 -6.38 -10.51 -4.26
C ILE A 94 -6.44 -11.70 -3.30
N ASP A 95 -5.26 -12.23 -2.93
CA ASP A 95 -5.17 -13.35 -2.01
C ASP A 95 -5.58 -12.96 -0.59
N ALA A 96 -5.17 -11.77 -0.12
CA ALA A 96 -5.61 -11.22 1.17
C ALA A 96 -7.14 -11.13 1.27
N LEU A 97 -7.83 -10.74 0.19
CA LEU A 97 -9.27 -10.53 0.18
C LEU A 97 -10.08 -11.82 -0.06
N THR A 98 -9.60 -12.70 -0.94
CA THR A 98 -10.47 -13.71 -1.57
C THR A 98 -9.93 -15.13 -1.58
N HIS A 99 -8.70 -15.37 -1.10
CA HIS A 99 -8.14 -16.72 -1.14
C HIS A 99 -9.01 -17.70 -0.31
N HIS A 100 -9.18 -18.93 -0.78
CA HIS A 100 -10.04 -19.94 -0.12
C HIS A 100 -9.43 -20.39 1.22
N ASP A 101 -8.13 -20.71 1.20
CA ASP A 101 -7.34 -21.02 2.38
C ASP A 101 -7.12 -19.76 3.24
N GLU A 102 -7.51 -19.87 4.51
CA GLU A 102 -7.36 -18.83 5.52
C GLU A 102 -5.92 -18.49 5.81
N TRP A 103 -5.04 -19.49 5.88
CA TRP A 103 -3.64 -19.27 6.18
C TRP A 103 -2.99 -18.38 5.12
N LYS A 104 -3.29 -18.63 3.83
CA LYS A 104 -2.85 -17.78 2.71
C LYS A 104 -3.43 -16.37 2.76
N ARG A 105 -4.70 -16.18 3.18
CA ARG A 105 -5.26 -14.84 3.39
C ARG A 105 -4.49 -14.08 4.47
N LEU A 106 -4.27 -14.72 5.62
CA LEU A 106 -3.56 -14.15 6.77
C LEU A 106 -2.10 -13.85 6.43
N LEU A 107 -1.42 -14.74 5.71
CA LEU A 107 -0.07 -14.51 5.18
C LEU A 107 -0.03 -13.27 4.27
N SER A 108 -1.00 -13.15 3.36
CA SER A 108 -1.08 -12.01 2.45
C SER A 108 -1.32 -10.69 3.21
N LEU A 109 -2.21 -10.69 4.21
CA LEU A 109 -2.45 -9.53 5.08
C LEU A 109 -1.21 -9.14 5.89
N ARG A 110 -0.45 -10.12 6.39
CA ARG A 110 0.82 -9.89 7.07
C ARG A 110 1.84 -9.22 6.16
N ILE A 111 1.94 -9.64 4.89
CA ILE A 111 2.83 -8.99 3.91
C ILE A 111 2.43 -7.52 3.73
N ILE A 112 1.14 -7.23 3.53
CA ILE A 112 0.64 -5.85 3.38
C ILE A 112 0.96 -5.01 4.63
N LEU A 113 0.72 -5.57 5.82
CA LEU A 113 1.03 -4.93 7.09
C LEU A 113 2.51 -4.58 7.19
N LEU A 114 3.40 -5.53 6.88
CA LEU A 114 4.84 -5.32 6.93
C LEU A 114 5.29 -4.27 5.91
N THR A 115 4.75 -4.31 4.70
CA THR A 115 5.04 -3.30 3.70
C THR A 115 4.67 -1.91 4.22
N ILE A 116 3.46 -1.70 4.76
CA ILE A 116 3.05 -0.38 5.26
C ILE A 116 3.86 0.03 6.51
N TYR A 117 4.10 -0.90 7.43
CA TYR A 117 4.81 -0.64 8.69
C TYR A 117 6.27 -0.23 8.46
N GLU A 118 6.99 -0.98 7.62
CA GLU A 118 8.43 -0.81 7.41
C GLU A 118 8.75 0.23 6.33
N TRP A 119 7.77 0.58 5.50
CA TRP A 119 7.96 1.55 4.42
C TRP A 119 8.11 2.96 4.96
N ASP A 120 9.29 3.52 4.75
CA ASP A 120 9.66 4.86 5.20
C ASP A 120 10.23 5.65 4.03
N MET A 121 9.40 6.54 3.48
CA MET A 121 9.76 7.39 2.36
C MET A 121 10.96 8.29 2.65
N SER A 122 11.24 8.59 3.92
CA SER A 122 12.40 9.42 4.25
C SER A 122 13.75 8.73 4.00
N LYS A 123 13.75 7.41 3.81
CA LYS A 123 14.92 6.66 3.33
C LYS A 123 15.21 6.91 1.83
N ALA A 124 14.21 7.30 1.07
CA ALA A 124 14.32 7.57 -0.38
C ALA A 124 14.41 9.07 -0.71
N SER A 125 14.04 9.94 0.23
CA SER A 125 14.19 11.39 0.12
C SER A 125 15.62 11.82 0.43
N SER A 126 16.13 12.81 -0.31
CA SER A 126 17.36 13.50 0.09
C SER A 126 17.07 14.58 1.14
N LYS A 127 18.07 14.89 1.98
CA LYS A 127 18.00 15.98 2.98
C LYS A 127 17.94 17.37 2.32
N ASN A 128 18.55 17.53 1.14
CA ASN A 128 18.59 18.76 0.35
C ASN A 128 17.41 18.90 -0.63
N LEU A 129 16.39 18.02 -0.59
CA LEU A 129 15.30 18.03 -1.60
C LEU A 129 14.65 19.40 -1.79
N LYS A 130 14.50 20.19 -0.72
CA LYS A 130 13.93 21.55 -0.82
C LYS A 130 14.82 22.47 -1.67
N GLU A 131 16.13 22.43 -1.47
CA GLU A 131 17.10 23.23 -2.22
C GLU A 131 17.13 22.80 -3.69
N LEU A 132 17.12 21.49 -3.94
CA LEU A 132 17.06 20.93 -5.30
C LEU A 132 15.82 21.40 -6.07
N LEU A 133 14.65 21.45 -5.41
CA LEU A 133 13.42 21.95 -6.03
C LEU A 133 13.49 23.44 -6.35
N ILE A 134 14.12 24.25 -5.49
CA ILE A 134 14.36 25.68 -5.72
C ILE A 134 15.35 25.89 -6.86
N GLN A 135 16.40 25.07 -6.94
CA GLN A 135 17.37 25.08 -8.03
C GLN A 135 16.71 24.77 -9.38
N SER A 136 15.82 23.77 -9.42
CA SER A 136 15.04 23.45 -10.61
C SER A 136 13.84 24.37 -10.86
N SER A 137 13.74 25.50 -10.16
CA SER A 137 12.67 26.50 -10.32
C SER A 137 11.26 25.91 -10.25
N VAL A 138 11.05 24.88 -9.42
CA VAL A 138 9.73 24.30 -9.18
C VAL A 138 8.87 25.32 -8.44
N GLU A 139 7.61 25.48 -8.84
CA GLU A 139 6.69 26.44 -8.20
C GLU A 139 6.57 26.16 -6.69
N GLU A 140 6.64 27.21 -5.88
CA GLU A 140 6.55 27.09 -4.41
C GLU A 140 5.26 26.38 -3.97
N LYS A 141 4.16 26.59 -4.70
CA LYS A 141 2.89 25.90 -4.46
C LYS A 141 3.03 24.39 -4.63
N LEU A 142 3.64 23.92 -5.72
CA LEU A 142 3.87 22.51 -5.99
C LEU A 142 4.87 21.90 -4.98
N GLN A 143 5.89 22.66 -4.58
CA GLN A 143 6.79 22.24 -3.49
C GLN A 143 6.00 22.01 -2.18
N LYS A 144 5.15 22.96 -1.79
CA LYS A 144 4.30 22.85 -0.58
C LYS A 144 3.36 21.65 -0.66
N GLU A 145 2.75 21.40 -1.81
CA GLU A 145 1.90 20.22 -2.05
C GLU A 145 2.70 18.91 -1.89
N LEU A 146 3.91 18.85 -2.43
CA LEU A 146 4.76 17.65 -2.33
C LEU A 146 5.14 17.38 -0.88
N PHE A 147 5.69 18.37 -0.16
CA PHE A 147 6.07 18.19 1.24
C PHE A 147 4.87 17.88 2.14
N LYS A 148 3.70 18.46 1.86
CA LYS A 148 2.45 18.09 2.54
C LYS A 148 2.10 16.63 2.30
N SER A 149 2.18 16.14 1.07
CA SER A 149 1.91 14.73 0.74
C SER A 149 2.87 13.76 1.44
N LEU A 150 4.17 14.07 1.46
CA LEU A 150 5.20 13.29 2.16
C LEU A 150 4.95 13.26 3.68
N ARG A 151 4.53 14.40 4.25
CA ARG A 151 4.16 14.48 5.68
C ARG A 151 2.93 13.63 6.01
N LEU A 152 1.92 13.61 5.14
CA LEU A 152 0.73 12.78 5.33
C LEU A 152 1.08 11.29 5.27
N LEU A 153 1.90 10.88 4.31
CA LEU A 153 2.43 9.52 4.21
C LEU A 153 3.22 9.10 5.47
N ARG A 154 4.07 9.99 6.00
CA ARG A 154 4.78 9.71 7.26
C ARG A 154 3.79 9.54 8.42
N LYS A 155 2.79 10.41 8.54
CA LYS A 155 1.78 10.32 9.61
C LYS A 155 0.96 9.03 9.52
N SER A 156 0.54 8.61 8.33
CA SER A 156 -0.22 7.36 8.16
C SER A 156 0.64 6.14 8.51
N ARG A 157 1.92 6.14 8.14
CA ARG A 157 2.89 5.13 8.58
C ARG A 157 3.07 5.13 10.10
N ASP A 158 3.27 6.28 10.74
CA ASP A 158 3.48 6.36 12.19
C ASP A 158 2.26 5.84 12.96
N LYS A 159 1.06 6.18 12.47
CA LYS A 159 -0.20 5.64 12.99
C LYS A 159 -0.27 4.13 12.79
N ALA A 160 0.05 3.62 11.60
CA ALA A 160 0.12 2.19 11.32
C ALA A 160 1.10 1.47 12.25
N ALA A 161 2.29 2.05 12.45
CA ALA A 161 3.33 1.50 13.29
C ALA A 161 2.89 1.41 14.75
N THR A 162 2.20 2.43 15.24
CA THR A 162 1.64 2.45 16.60
C THR A 162 0.55 1.38 16.76
N GLN A 163 -0.37 1.30 15.79
CA GLN A 163 -1.51 0.39 15.85
C GLN A 163 -1.14 -1.07 15.67
N LEU A 164 -0.10 -1.36 14.87
CA LEU A 164 0.27 -2.71 14.47
C LEU A 164 1.58 -3.19 15.11
N HIS A 165 2.10 -2.47 16.12
CA HIS A 165 3.35 -2.80 16.79
C HIS A 165 3.32 -4.21 17.38
N PHE A 166 2.23 -4.56 18.06
CA PHE A 166 2.06 -5.89 18.66
C PHE A 166 2.05 -6.98 17.59
N GLU A 167 1.18 -6.84 16.59
CA GLU A 167 1.05 -7.81 15.50
C GLU A 167 2.38 -7.98 14.78
N ARG A 168 3.05 -6.88 14.39
CA ARG A 168 4.33 -6.92 13.67
C ARG A 168 5.40 -7.72 14.40
N ASN A 169 5.47 -7.61 15.74
CA ASN A 169 6.48 -8.31 16.53
C ASN A 169 6.14 -9.78 16.80
N ASN A 170 4.87 -10.17 16.65
CA ASN A 170 4.38 -11.50 17.01
C ASN A 170 3.91 -12.35 15.82
N ILE A 171 3.71 -11.79 14.61
CA ILE A 171 3.20 -12.56 13.45
C ILE A 171 4.29 -13.00 12.47
N ILE A 172 5.51 -12.49 12.61
CA ILE A 172 6.66 -12.91 11.80
C ILE A 172 7.30 -14.10 12.49
N ALA A 173 7.29 -15.25 11.81
CA ALA A 173 8.02 -16.44 12.27
C ALA A 173 9.47 -16.07 12.61
N HIS A 174 9.99 -16.62 13.70
CA HIS A 174 11.37 -16.40 14.20
C HIS A 174 11.65 -15.04 14.88
N ARG A 175 10.68 -14.12 15.01
CA ARG A 175 10.90 -12.88 15.80
C ARG A 175 10.61 -13.00 17.29
N ASN A 176 9.56 -13.74 17.64
CA ASN A 176 9.25 -14.05 19.03
C ASN A 176 9.72 -15.48 19.36
N SER A 177 10.29 -15.72 20.53
CA SER A 177 10.63 -17.09 20.98
C SER A 177 9.39 -17.92 21.32
N ASP A 178 8.26 -17.29 21.66
CA ASP A 178 7.00 -17.96 21.99
C ASP A 178 6.20 -18.31 20.73
N ALA A 179 6.38 -19.53 20.23
CA ALA A 179 5.70 -20.04 19.05
C ALA A 179 4.16 -20.14 19.21
N LEU A 180 3.67 -20.41 20.43
CA LEU A 180 2.23 -20.52 20.68
C LEU A 180 1.57 -19.14 20.59
N LEU A 181 2.19 -18.11 21.18
CA LEU A 181 1.74 -16.73 21.03
C LEU A 181 1.75 -16.30 19.57
N GLN A 182 2.78 -16.64 18.79
CA GLN A 182 2.80 -16.32 17.36
C GLN A 182 1.65 -16.97 16.61
N LEU A 183 1.44 -18.28 16.80
CA LEU A 183 0.38 -19.02 16.12
C LEU A 183 -0.99 -18.43 16.46
N ASN A 184 -1.25 -18.15 17.73
CA ASN A 184 -2.49 -17.53 18.19
C ASN A 184 -2.68 -16.14 17.58
N THR A 185 -1.61 -15.32 17.53
CA THR A 185 -1.68 -13.97 16.95
C THR A 185 -1.94 -14.03 15.45
N ILE A 186 -1.38 -15.00 14.72
CA ILE A 186 -1.64 -15.20 13.30
C ILE A 186 -3.10 -15.61 13.08
N GLN A 187 -3.57 -16.63 13.81
CA GLN A 187 -4.94 -17.17 13.67
C GLN A 187 -6.02 -16.16 14.06
N HIS A 188 -5.71 -15.24 14.98
CA HIS A 188 -6.62 -14.21 15.48
C HIS A 188 -6.22 -12.79 15.06
N LEU A 189 -5.49 -12.64 13.95
CA LEU A 189 -5.10 -11.34 13.42
C LEU A 189 -6.32 -10.43 13.25
N ASN A 190 -6.25 -9.21 13.78
CA ASN A 190 -7.32 -8.23 13.67
C ASN A 190 -7.40 -7.66 12.24
N THR A 191 -8.03 -8.40 11.35
CA THR A 191 -8.15 -8.04 9.92
C THR A 191 -8.84 -6.70 9.71
N LYS A 192 -9.79 -6.31 10.56
CA LYS A 192 -10.46 -5.01 10.51
C LYS A 192 -9.47 -3.86 10.76
N LEU A 193 -8.61 -4.00 11.76
CA LEU A 193 -7.56 -3.02 12.04
C LEU A 193 -6.59 -2.91 10.85
N VAL A 194 -6.18 -4.04 10.28
CA VAL A 194 -5.31 -4.06 9.08
C VAL A 194 -5.95 -3.29 7.92
N PHE A 195 -7.23 -3.55 7.61
CA PHE A 195 -7.93 -2.84 6.52
C PHE A 195 -8.09 -1.34 6.79
N ASN A 196 -8.31 -0.92 8.03
CA ASN A 196 -8.34 0.50 8.37
C ASN A 196 -6.99 1.17 8.09
N VAL A 197 -5.89 0.54 8.52
CA VAL A 197 -4.53 1.04 8.27
C VAL A 197 -4.23 1.11 6.77
N VAL A 198 -4.61 0.09 6.02
CA VAL A 198 -4.47 0.08 4.55
C VAL A 198 -5.24 1.23 3.92
N THR A 199 -6.45 1.52 4.40
CA THR A 199 -7.29 2.62 3.90
C THR A 199 -6.63 3.97 4.17
N ASP A 200 -6.23 4.25 5.40
CA ASP A 200 -5.52 5.47 5.80
C ASP A 200 -4.24 5.69 4.98
N PHE A 201 -3.49 4.61 4.73
CA PHE A 201 -2.30 4.63 3.89
C PHE A 201 -2.63 5.04 2.45
N TYR A 202 -3.64 4.40 1.84
CA TYR A 202 -4.01 4.67 0.46
C TYR A 202 -4.60 6.07 0.26
N GLU A 203 -5.38 6.58 1.21
CA GLU A 203 -5.86 7.97 1.21
C GLU A 203 -4.69 8.96 1.18
N SER A 204 -3.66 8.71 1.99
CA SER A 204 -2.46 9.54 2.02
C SER A 204 -1.64 9.41 0.72
N SER A 205 -1.52 8.20 0.18
CA SER A 205 -0.80 7.94 -1.06
C SER A 205 -1.46 8.54 -2.30
N ALA A 206 -2.78 8.67 -2.32
CA ALA A 206 -3.51 9.22 -3.45
C ALA A 206 -3.07 10.67 -3.72
N ILE A 207 -2.82 11.44 -2.66
CA ILE A 207 -2.32 12.82 -2.77
C ILE A 207 -0.90 12.82 -3.35
N PHE A 208 -0.01 11.96 -2.85
CA PHE A 208 1.35 11.84 -3.37
C PHE A 208 1.38 11.49 -4.86
N MET A 209 0.56 10.51 -5.27
CA MET A 209 0.44 10.07 -6.67
C MET A 209 -0.10 11.15 -7.62
N GLN A 210 -0.84 12.13 -7.10
CA GLN A 210 -1.31 13.27 -7.88
C GLN A 210 -0.26 14.38 -8.02
N VAL A 211 0.60 14.55 -7.01
CA VAL A 211 1.55 15.67 -6.93
C VAL A 211 2.91 15.30 -7.54
N LEU A 212 3.45 14.12 -7.24
CA LEU A 212 4.78 13.72 -7.69
C LEU A 212 4.96 13.84 -9.22
N PRO A 213 4.04 13.36 -10.08
CA PRO A 213 4.20 13.50 -11.52
C PRO A 213 4.26 14.96 -11.99
N LYS A 214 3.51 15.87 -11.35
CA LYS A 214 3.52 17.30 -11.69
C LYS A 214 4.86 17.94 -11.36
N VAL A 215 5.39 17.65 -10.17
CA VAL A 215 6.70 18.15 -9.75
C VAL A 215 7.80 17.59 -10.64
N LEU A 216 7.72 16.30 -10.98
CA LEU A 216 8.68 15.65 -11.87
C LEU A 216 8.65 16.25 -13.28
N LEU A 217 7.46 16.55 -13.81
CA LEU A 217 7.29 17.22 -15.11
C LEU A 217 7.90 18.62 -15.11
N GLN A 218 7.69 19.41 -14.06
CA GLN A 218 8.26 20.75 -13.97
C GLN A 218 9.79 20.71 -13.80
N ALA A 219 10.30 19.90 -12.86
CA ALA A 219 11.73 19.78 -12.63
C ALA A 219 12.48 19.18 -13.84
N GLY A 220 11.83 18.28 -14.59
CA GLY A 220 12.36 17.67 -15.81
C GLY A 220 12.07 18.46 -17.10
N SER A 221 11.40 19.61 -17.02
CA SER A 221 11.17 20.49 -18.18
C SER A 221 12.46 21.18 -18.61
N LEU A 222 12.54 21.67 -19.86
CA LEU A 222 13.70 22.43 -20.32
C LEU A 222 14.03 23.58 -19.37
N GLU A 223 13.03 24.36 -18.96
CA GLU A 223 13.18 25.47 -18.02
C GLU A 223 13.74 25.01 -16.66
N GLY A 224 13.22 23.90 -16.11
CA GLY A 224 13.69 23.34 -14.84
C GLY A 224 15.12 22.79 -14.92
N LEU A 225 15.46 22.13 -16.04
CA LEU A 225 16.81 21.62 -16.30
C LEU A 225 17.81 22.77 -16.47
N PHE A 226 17.48 23.80 -17.26
CA PHE A 226 18.34 24.98 -17.44
C PHE A 226 18.54 25.76 -16.15
N SER A 227 17.46 25.97 -15.39
CA SER A 227 17.52 26.65 -14.09
C SER A 227 18.46 25.93 -13.13
N TYR A 228 18.36 24.60 -13.07
CA TYR A 228 19.23 23.78 -12.24
C TYR A 228 20.70 23.92 -12.64
N LEU A 229 21.00 23.84 -13.95
CA LEU A 229 22.37 23.97 -14.46
C LEU A 229 22.98 25.35 -14.17
N LEU A 230 22.22 26.43 -14.36
CA LEU A 230 22.71 27.79 -14.09
C LEU A 230 23.07 27.97 -12.61
N LYS A 231 22.14 27.59 -11.72
CA LYS A 231 22.34 27.74 -10.26
C LYS A 231 23.40 26.78 -9.71
N SER A 232 23.62 25.63 -10.36
CA SER A 232 24.70 24.69 -9.96
C SER A 232 26.11 25.20 -10.26
N LYS A 233 26.25 26.20 -11.15
CA LYS A 233 27.55 26.81 -11.49
C LYS A 233 27.89 28.03 -10.61
N GLU A 234 26.92 28.53 -9.84
CA GLU A 234 27.08 29.69 -8.94
C GLU A 234 27.54 29.27 -7.53
N THR A 235 27.54 27.96 -7.24
CA THR A 235 27.99 27.33 -5.98
C THR A 235 29.28 26.56 -6.19
#